data_AF-A0A1Y3WBJ3-F1
#
_entry.id   AF-A0A1Y3WBJ3-F1
#
_cell.length_a   1.000
_cell.length_b   1.000
_cell.length_c   1.000
_cell.angle_alpha   90.00
_cell.angle_beta   90.00
_cell.angle_gamma   90.00
#
_symmetry.space_group_name_H-M   'P 1'
#
loop_
_entity.id
_entity.type
_entity.pdbx_description
1 polymer ?
#
loop_
_entity_poly.entity_id
_entity_poly.type
_entity_poly.pdbx_seq_one_letter_code
_entity_poly.pdbx_strand_id
1 'polypeptide(L)' 'MDKKHKFLLCYLIIPVCFLILIIVTGLISEHSLIEIYNDGLGITALYYLFLSLFIYIRWNHF' A
#
# COMPACT_ATOMS: atom_id res chain seq x y z
N MET A 1 20.78 -4.81 -6.43
CA MET A 1 19.46 -4.19 -6.71
C MET A 1 19.56 -2.69 -6.44
N ASP A 2 19.45 -1.88 -7.47
CA ASP A 2 19.60 -0.42 -7.39
C ASP A 2 18.60 0.24 -6.43
N LYS A 3 19.00 1.34 -5.79
CA LYS A 3 18.13 2.11 -4.87
C LYS A 3 16.82 2.55 -5.55
N LYS A 4 16.88 2.88 -6.86
CA LYS A 4 15.69 3.20 -7.68
C LYS A 4 14.72 2.03 -7.82
N HIS A 5 15.22 0.81 -7.99
CA HIS A 5 14.38 -0.39 -8.11
C HIS A 5 13.66 -0.70 -6.80
N LYS A 6 14.35 -0.58 -5.66
CA LYS A 6 13.72 -0.74 -4.34
C LYS A 6 12.64 0.32 -4.10
N PHE A 7 12.91 1.57 -4.48
CA PHE A 7 11.95 2.65 -4.35
C PHE A 7 10.70 2.38 -5.20
N LEU A 8 10.87 2.04 -6.48
CA LEU A 8 9.75 1.77 -7.39
C LEU A 8 8.90 0.57 -6.92
N LEU A 9 9.55 -0.47 -6.40
CA LEU A 9 8.86 -1.66 -5.93
C LEU A 9 8.05 -1.38 -4.64
N CYS A 10 8.64 -0.69 -3.66
CA CYS A 10 7.94 -0.36 -2.41
C CYS A 10 6.91 0.75 -2.56
N TYR A 11 7.16 1.78 -3.37
CA TYR A 11 6.26 2.93 -3.49
C TYR A 11 5.22 2.81 -4.60
N LEU A 12 5.37 1.87 -5.54
CA LEU A 12 4.45 1.76 -6.67
C LEU A 12 3.87 0.36 -6.82
N ILE A 13 4.72 -0.67 -6.93
CA ILE A 13 4.26 -2.03 -7.24
C ILE A 13 3.42 -2.60 -6.09
N ILE A 14 3.93 -2.53 -4.85
CA ILE A 14 3.23 -3.10 -3.70
C ILE A 14 1.87 -2.40 -3.44
N PRO A 15 1.77 -1.05 -3.42
CA PRO A 15 0.49 -0.36 -3.28
C PRO A 15 -0.52 -0.74 -4.37
N VAL A 16 -0.08 -0.86 -5.63
CA VAL A 16 -0.96 -1.25 -6.75
C VAL A 16 -1.45 -2.69 -6.58
N CYS A 17 -0.59 -3.62 -6.17
CA CYS A 17 -1.01 -4.99 -5.87
C CYS A 17 -2.05 -5.05 -4.74
N PHE A 18 -1.88 -4.26 -3.68
CA PHE A 18 -2.86 -4.15 -2.59
C PHE A 18 -4.19 -3.57 -3.07
N LEU A 19 -4.15 -2.53 -3.91
CA LEU A 19 -5.36 -1.93 -4.48
C LEU A 19 -6.16 -2.96 -5.31
N ILE A 20 -5.47 -3.73 -6.16
CA ILE A 20 -6.10 -4.81 -6.93
C ILE A 20 -6.73 -5.85 -5.99
N LEU A 21 -6.01 -6.25 -4.92
CA LEU A 21 -6.51 -7.22 -3.95
C LEU A 21 -7.82 -6.72 -3.31
N ILE A 22 -7.86 -5.47 -2.86
CA ILE A 22 -9.02 -4.86 -2.19
C ILE A 22 -10.22 -4.77 -3.13
N ILE A 23 -9.98 -4.40 -4.39
CA ILE A 23 -11.03 -4.38 -5.41
C ILE A 23 -11.61 -5.78 -5.61
N VAL A 24 -10.74 -6.79 -5.77
CA VAL A 24 -11.18 -8.18 -5.97
C VAL A 24 -11.95 -8.70 -4.75
N THR A 25 -11.42 -8.51 -3.53
CA THR A 25 -12.08 -8.98 -2.31
C THR A 25 -13.39 -8.24 -2.05
N GLY A 26 -13.42 -6.93 -2.30
CA GLY A 26 -14.61 -6.11 -2.13
C GLY A 26 -15.74 -6.49 -3.08
N LEU A 27 -15.39 -6.79 -4.34
CA LEU A 27 -16.35 -7.27 -5.34
C LEU A 27 -16.90 -8.67 -4.98
N ILE A 28 -16.06 -9.57 -4.46
CA ILE A 28 -16.49 -10.90 -3.99
C ILE A 28 -17.45 -10.79 -2.80
N SER A 29 -17.23 -9.81 -1.92
CA SER A 29 -18.06 -9.59 -0.73
C SER A 29 -19.34 -8.79 -0.99
N GLU A 30 -19.66 -8.45 -2.24
CA GLU A 30 -20.82 -7.62 -2.63
C GLU A 30 -20.86 -6.24 -1.95
N HIS A 31 -19.69 -5.70 -1.53
CA HIS A 31 -19.60 -4.36 -0.96
C HIS A 31 -19.91 -3.31 -2.02
N SER A 32 -20.44 -2.17 -1.59
CA SER A 32 -20.65 -1.04 -2.49
C SER A 32 -19.31 -0.50 -3.01
N LEU A 33 -19.29 0.02 -4.24
CA LEU A 33 -18.07 0.61 -4.82
C LEU A 33 -17.48 1.74 -3.95
N ILE A 34 -18.34 2.45 -3.21
CA ILE A 34 -17.93 3.50 -2.26
C ILE A 34 -17.15 2.90 -1.07
N GLU A 35 -17.62 1.77 -0.52
CA GLU A 35 -16.96 1.11 0.61
C GLU A 35 -15.61 0.55 0.18
N ILE A 36 -15.56 -0.14 -0.95
CA ILE A 36 -14.31 -0.68 -1.53
C ILE A 36 -13.29 0.44 -1.77
N TYR A 37 -13.75 1.60 -2.26
CA TYR A 37 -12.90 2.75 -2.48
C TYR A 37 -12.34 3.33 -1.17
N ASN A 38 -13.20 3.52 -0.17
CA ASN A 38 -12.79 4.03 1.14
C ASN A 38 -11.82 3.07 1.86
N ASP A 39 -12.09 1.76 1.80
CA ASP A 39 -11.20 0.73 2.36
C ASP A 39 -9.86 0.71 1.61
N GLY A 40 -9.90 0.84 0.28
CA GLY A 40 -8.74 1.00 -0.58
C GLY A 40 -7.84 2.16 -0.17
N LEU A 41 -8.44 3.34 0.04
CA LEU A 41 -7.73 4.53 0.53
C LEU A 41 -7.14 4.32 1.93
N GLY A 42 -7.91 3.74 2.85
CA GLY A 42 -7.48 3.47 4.22
C GLY A 42 -6.28 2.53 4.30
N ILE A 43 -6.33 1.41 3.59
CA ILE A 43 -5.23 0.43 3.55
C ILE A 43 -4.00 1.03 2.86
N THR A 44 -4.19 1.80 1.78
CA THR A 44 -3.08 2.48 1.09
C THR A 44 -2.39 3.50 2.01
N ALA A 45 -3.16 4.29 2.77
CA ALA A 45 -2.61 5.24 3.74
C ALA A 45 -1.83 4.52 4.87
N LEU A 46 -2.37 3.43 5.39
CA LEU A 46 -1.70 2.57 6.38
C LEU A 46 -0.38 2.00 5.85
N TYR A 47 -0.37 1.52 4.61
CA TYR A 47 0.83 1.01 3.96
C TYR A 47 1.94 2.08 3.90
N TYR A 48 1.61 3.28 3.41
CA TYR A 48 2.59 4.37 3.33
C TYR A 48 3.05 4.84 4.71
N LEU A 49 2.19 4.81 5.72
CA LEU A 49 2.55 5.11 7.11
C LEU A 49 3.62 4.12 7.62
N PHE A 50 3.37 2.82 7.48
CA PHE A 50 4.34 1.79 7.90
C PHE A 50 5.65 1.86 7.13
N LEU A 51 5.58 2.09 5.81
CA LEU A 51 6.77 2.25 4.98
C LEU A 51 7.60 3.46 5.43
N SER A 52 6.95 4.59 5.72
CA SER A 52 7.60 5.81 6.18
C SER A 52 8.23 5.63 7.57
N LEU A 53 7.51 4.98 8.49
CA LEU A 53 8.04 4.61 9.81
C LEU A 53 9.27 3.69 9.69
N PHE A 54 9.20 2.67 8.84
CA PHE A 54 10.33 1.76 8.62
C PHE A 54 11.56 2.50 8.10
N ILE A 55 11.38 3.38 7.12
CA ILE A 55 12.47 4.21 6.58
C ILE A 55 13.04 5.13 7.66
N TYR A 56 12.18 5.80 8.44
CA TYR A 56 12.59 6.70 9.52
C TYR A 56 13.41 5.97 10.59
N ILE A 57 12.92 4.82 11.07
CA ILE A 57 13.64 3.99 12.06
C ILE A 57 14.97 3.53 11.48
N ARG A 58 14.98 3.02 10.24
CA ARG A 58 16.21 2.58 9.56
C ARG A 58 17.23 3.71 9.38
N TRP A 59 16.78 4.95 9.19
CA TRP A 59 17.65 6.12 9.04
C TRP A 59 18.21 6.61 10.38
N ASN A 60 17.44 6.50 11.47
CA ASN A 60 17.86 6.99 12.79
C ASN A 60 18.71 5.98 13.58
N HIS A 61 18.68 4.69 13.19
CA HIS A 61 19.48 3.60 13.78
C HIS A 61 20.73 3.21 12.97
N PHE A 62 21.09 3.96 11.93
CA PHE A 62 22.31 3.80 11.12
C PHE A 62 23.13 5.09 11.15
#